data_AF-A0A954ZIM3-F1
#
_entry.id   AF-A0A954ZIM3-F1
#
_cell.length_a   1.000
_cell.length_b   1.000
_cell.length_c   1.000
_cell.angle_alpha   90.00
_cell.angle_beta   90.00
_cell.angle_gamma   90.00
#
_symmetry.space_group_name_H-M   'P 1'
#
loop_
_entity.id
_entity.type
_entity.pdbx_description
1 polymer ?
#
loop_
_entity_poly.entity_id
_entity_poly.type
_entity_poly.pdbx_seq_one_letter_code
_entity_poly.pdbx_strand_id
1 'polypeptide(L)'
;MSPSQITVAVFLALYSLHFSAIEVAGAAEAPASPEVAATIQPYLDAHKLAGVIGVIADRDGVVHYKNLMGYADVEAQTPIREDNVFWVASMTKMFAGASVMMLVDEGKLSLDDPVSKFFPD
;
A
#
# COMPACT_ATOMS: atom_id res chain seq x y z
N MET A 1 48.02 6.42 9.38
CA MET A 1 46.59 6.08 9.51
C MET A 1 46.50 4.85 10.40
N SER A 2 45.74 4.89 11.50
CA SER A 2 45.69 3.76 12.45
C SER A 2 44.91 2.58 11.84
N PRO A 3 45.23 1.33 12.23
CA PRO A 3 44.53 0.13 11.74
C PRO A 3 43.01 0.22 11.90
N SER A 4 42.52 0.93 12.94
CA SER A 4 41.11 1.17 13.20
C SER A 4 40.39 2.04 12.15
N GLN A 5 41.10 2.93 11.44
CA GLN A 5 40.50 3.77 10.41
C GLN A 5 40.36 3.05 9.06
N ILE A 6 41.17 2.01 8.83
CA ILE A 6 41.08 1.18 7.62
C ILE A 6 39.91 0.20 7.74
N THR A 7 39.65 -0.35 8.93
CA THR A 7 38.52 -1.27 9.17
C THR A 7 37.14 -0.60 9.02
N VAL A 8 36.99 0.66 9.47
CA VAL A 8 35.72 1.40 9.35
C VAL A 8 35.43 1.82 7.90
N ALA A 9 36.46 2.15 7.12
CA ALA A 9 36.32 2.52 5.71
C ALA A 9 35.88 1.33 4.83
N VAL A 10 36.35 0.11 5.13
CA VAL A 10 35.99 -1.11 4.39
C VAL A 10 34.54 -1.54 4.67
N PHE A 11 34.03 -1.34 5.89
CA PHE A 11 32.62 -1.64 6.22
C PHE A 11 31.64 -0.68 5.55
N LEU A 12 31.98 0.60 5.41
CA LEU A 12 31.14 1.59 4.71
C LEU A 12 31.09 1.36 3.20
N ALA A 13 32.20 0.92 2.59
CA ALA A 13 32.26 0.65 1.14
C ALA A 13 31.47 -0.61 0.71
N LEU A 14 31.31 -1.60 1.62
CA LEU A 14 30.59 -2.84 1.34
C LEU A 14 29.06 -2.73 1.49
N TYR A 15 28.55 -1.71 2.20
CA TYR A 15 27.10 -1.47 2.34
C TYR A 15 26.51 -0.62 1.20
N SER A 16 27.36 -0.01 0.37
CA SER A 16 26.97 0.88 -0.74
C SER A 16 26.64 0.15 -2.05
N LEU A 17 26.65 -1.18 -2.08
CA LEU A 17 26.25 -1.98 -3.23
C LEU A 17 25.03 -2.81 -2.82
N HIS A 18 23.95 -2.72 -3.61
CA HIS A 18 22.66 -3.41 -3.47
C HIS A 18 21.56 -2.72 -2.64
N PHE A 19 21.43 -1.39 -2.71
CA PHE A 19 20.07 -0.84 -2.79
C PHE A 19 19.72 -0.75 -4.27
N SER A 20 19.34 -1.88 -4.87
CA SER A 20 18.58 -1.81 -6.12
C SER A 20 17.29 -1.10 -5.75
N ALA A 21 17.17 0.16 -6.15
CA ALA A 21 15.87 0.78 -6.24
C ALA A 21 15.02 -0.17 -7.08
N ILE A 22 14.00 -0.76 -6.46
CA ILE A 22 12.82 -1.11 -7.23
C ILE A 22 12.37 0.22 -7.80
N GLU A 23 12.77 0.49 -9.05
CA GLU A 23 11.95 1.33 -9.89
C GLU A 23 10.61 0.60 -9.90
N VAL A 24 9.66 1.10 -9.11
CA VAL A 24 8.26 1.00 -9.51
C VAL A 24 8.28 1.64 -10.87
N ALA A 25 8.41 0.80 -11.91
CA ALA A 25 8.31 1.22 -13.29
C ALA A 25 7.12 2.16 -13.30
N GLY A 26 7.36 3.44 -13.57
CA GLY A 26 6.33 4.45 -13.53
C GLY A 26 5.23 3.92 -14.41
N ALA A 27 4.16 3.43 -13.79
CA ALA A 27 3.09 2.77 -14.50
C ALA A 27 2.62 3.82 -15.49
N ALA A 28 2.82 3.55 -16.78
CA ALA A 28 2.24 4.36 -17.83
C ALA A 28 0.80 4.67 -17.38
N GLU A 29 0.45 5.95 -17.31
CA GLU A 29 -0.75 6.40 -16.58
C GLU A 29 -1.94 5.55 -17.01
N ALA A 30 -2.38 4.68 -16.10
CA ALA A 30 -3.33 3.64 -16.45
C ALA A 30 -4.60 4.30 -16.97
N PRO A 31 -5.16 3.80 -18.08
CA PRO A 31 -6.27 4.47 -18.72
C PRO A 31 -7.46 4.51 -17.77
N ALA A 32 -8.13 5.65 -17.74
CA ALA A 32 -9.45 5.71 -17.15
C ALA A 32 -10.41 4.85 -17.99
N SER A 33 -11.30 4.10 -17.36
CA SER A 33 -12.42 3.44 -18.07
C SER A 33 -13.64 4.35 -18.07
N PRO A 34 -14.11 4.83 -19.24
CA PRO A 34 -15.33 5.61 -19.36
C PRO A 34 -16.57 4.86 -18.85
N GLU A 35 -16.61 3.54 -19.01
CA GLU A 35 -17.73 2.70 -18.57
C GLU A 35 -17.82 2.67 -17.03
N VAL A 36 -16.69 2.52 -16.35
CA VAL A 36 -16.65 2.55 -14.88
C VAL A 36 -16.96 3.96 -14.38
N ALA A 37 -16.39 5.00 -15.01
CA ALA A 37 -16.71 6.38 -14.69
C ALA A 37 -18.21 6.66 -14.82
N ALA A 38 -18.84 6.26 -15.93
CA ALA A 38 -20.27 6.42 -16.15
C ALA A 38 -21.13 5.65 -15.14
N THR A 39 -20.64 4.53 -14.61
CA THR A 39 -21.32 3.75 -13.57
C THR A 39 -21.26 4.43 -12.20
N ILE A 40 -20.13 5.07 -11.88
CA ILE A 40 -19.90 5.76 -10.59
C ILE A 40 -20.51 7.15 -10.55
N GLN A 41 -20.49 7.89 -11.68
CA GLN A 41 -20.92 9.29 -11.76
C GLN A 41 -22.30 9.56 -11.13
N PRO A 42 -23.35 8.74 -11.35
CA PRO A 42 -24.65 8.95 -10.73
C PRO A 42 -24.64 8.94 -9.20
N TYR A 43 -23.70 8.25 -8.56
CA TYR A 43 -23.57 8.22 -7.09
C TYR A 43 -22.89 9.48 -6.56
N LEU A 44 -21.97 10.07 -7.33
CA LEU A 44 -21.37 11.36 -7.01
C LEU A 44 -22.41 12.49 -7.18
N ASP A 45 -23.12 12.49 -8.31
CA ASP A 45 -24.15 13.48 -8.63
C ASP A 45 -25.31 13.44 -7.63
N ALA A 46 -25.68 12.25 -7.14
CA ALA A 46 -26.70 12.07 -6.11
C ALA A 46 -26.18 12.26 -4.67
N HIS A 47 -24.94 12.73 -4.50
CA HIS A 47 -24.27 12.93 -3.20
C HIS A 47 -24.27 11.68 -2.29
N LYS A 48 -24.26 10.49 -2.88
CA LYS A 48 -24.11 9.21 -2.17
C LYS A 48 -22.64 8.87 -1.93
N LEU A 49 -21.74 9.44 -2.72
CA LEU A 49 -20.29 9.38 -2.56
C LEU A 49 -19.74 10.81 -2.65
N ALA A 50 -18.79 11.15 -1.77
CA ALA A 50 -18.03 12.40 -1.87
C ALA A 50 -16.96 12.33 -2.97
N GLY A 51 -16.28 11.17 -3.04
CA GLY A 51 -15.30 10.85 -4.05
C GLY A 51 -14.85 9.40 -3.94
N VAL A 52 -14.12 8.91 -4.94
CA VAL A 52 -13.61 7.54 -5.01
C VAL A 52 -12.28 7.48 -5.76
N ILE A 53 -11.41 6.56 -5.32
CA ILE A 53 -10.27 6.08 -6.09
C ILE A 53 -10.51 4.61 -6.43
N GLY A 54 -10.40 4.26 -7.71
CA GLY A 54 -10.43 2.88 -8.17
C GLY A 54 -9.14 2.53 -8.90
N VAL A 55 -8.53 1.40 -8.55
CA VAL A 55 -7.30 0.88 -9.17
C VAL A 55 -7.47 -0.61 -9.43
N ILE A 56 -7.09 -1.06 -10.63
CA ILE A 56 -6.99 -2.49 -10.97
C ILE A 56 -5.59 -2.73 -11.53
N ALA A 57 -4.87 -3.67 -10.94
CA ALA A 57 -3.53 -4.06 -11.35
C ALA A 57 -3.43 -5.58 -11.45
N ASP A 58 -2.51 -6.07 -12.28
CA ASP A 58 -2.17 -7.48 -12.33
C ASP A 58 -1.08 -7.86 -11.32
N ARG A 59 -0.68 -9.13 -11.36
CA ARG A 59 0.32 -9.70 -10.44
C ARG A 59 1.73 -9.11 -10.61
N ASP A 60 2.03 -8.57 -11.79
CA ASP A 60 3.33 -7.98 -12.12
C ASP A 60 3.34 -6.47 -11.78
N GLY A 61 2.22 -5.96 -11.23
CA GLY A 61 2.05 -4.58 -10.82
C GLY A 61 1.66 -3.65 -11.97
N VAL A 62 1.35 -4.18 -13.16
CA VAL A 62 0.87 -3.35 -14.27
C VAL A 62 -0.53 -2.88 -13.94
N VAL A 63 -0.70 -1.56 -13.84
CA VAL A 63 -1.99 -0.93 -13.58
C VAL A 63 -2.77 -0.85 -14.90
N HIS A 64 -3.88 -1.56 -14.96
CA HIS A 64 -4.76 -1.62 -16.14
C HIS A 64 -5.88 -0.58 -16.09
N TYR A 65 -6.16 -0.04 -14.90
CA TYR A 65 -7.19 0.96 -14.68
C TYR A 65 -6.87 1.81 -13.45
N LYS A 66 -7.04 3.13 -13.58
CA LYS A 66 -6.98 4.09 -12.47
C LYS A 66 -7.95 5.25 -12.71
N ASN A 67 -8.95 5.41 -11.85
CA ASN A 67 -9.81 6.60 -11.83
C ASN A 67 -9.83 7.25 -10.45
N LEU A 68 -9.75 8.56 -10.43
CA LEU A 68 -9.95 9.41 -9.26
C LEU A 68 -11.13 10.34 -9.59
N MET A 69 -12.20 10.29 -8.80
CA MET A 69 -13.42 11.05 -9.08
C MET A 69 -13.95 11.70 -7.81
N GLY A 70 -14.50 12.91 -7.94
CA GLY A 70 -15.08 13.66 -6.82
C GLY A 70 -14.05 14.37 -5.95
N TYR A 71 -14.40 14.59 -4.69
CA TYR A 71 -13.66 15.44 -3.77
C TYR A 71 -13.15 14.66 -2.55
N ALA A 72 -11.94 15.00 -2.10
CA ALA A 72 -11.40 14.58 -0.81
C ALA A 72 -12.01 15.41 0.35
N ASP A 73 -12.41 16.64 0.06
CA ASP A 73 -13.13 17.55 0.96
C ASP A 73 -14.23 18.24 0.15
N VAL A 74 -15.49 17.99 0.51
CA VAL A 74 -16.66 18.47 -0.26
C VAL A 74 -16.87 19.96 -0.03
N GLU A 75 -16.75 20.43 1.21
CA GLU A 75 -16.93 21.82 1.60
C GLU A 75 -15.87 22.73 0.96
N ALA A 76 -14.61 22.30 0.97
CA ALA A 76 -13.50 23.01 0.36
C ALA A 76 -13.37 22.76 -1.15
N GLN A 77 -14.22 21.89 -1.72
CA GLN A 77 -14.14 21.42 -3.12
C GLN A 77 -12.73 20.94 -3.50
N THR A 78 -12.04 20.27 -2.58
CA THR A 78 -10.68 19.78 -2.82
C THR A 78 -10.78 18.48 -3.62
N PRO A 79 -10.27 18.42 -4.87
CA PRO A 79 -10.36 17.21 -5.68
C PRO A 79 -9.54 16.08 -5.07
N ILE A 80 -9.96 14.83 -5.33
CA ILE A 80 -9.17 13.66 -4.99
C ILE A 80 -7.83 13.64 -5.77
N ARG A 81 -6.77 13.25 -5.07
CA ARG A 81 -5.39 13.06 -5.53
C ARG A 81 -4.92 11.66 -5.16
N GLU A 82 -3.97 11.14 -5.93
CA GLU A 82 -3.50 9.75 -5.81
C GLU A 82 -2.85 9.44 -4.45
N ASP A 83 -2.23 10.45 -3.83
CA ASP A 83 -1.54 10.39 -2.54
C ASP A 83 -2.43 10.87 -1.37
N ASN A 84 -3.74 11.03 -1.56
CA ASN A 84 -4.63 11.31 -0.44
C ASN A 84 -4.58 10.16 0.58
N VAL A 85 -4.54 10.51 1.86
CA VAL A 85 -4.61 9.55 2.96
C VAL A 85 -6.07 9.27 3.29
N PHE A 86 -6.48 8.00 3.17
CA PHE A 86 -7.82 7.55 3.51
C PHE A 86 -7.82 6.80 4.84
N TRP A 87 -8.91 6.95 5.60
CA TRP A 87 -9.16 6.09 6.74
C TRP A 87 -9.70 4.73 6.28
N VAL A 88 -8.87 3.69 6.36
CA VAL A 88 -9.17 2.36 5.79
C VAL A 88 -9.98 1.43 6.69
N ALA A 89 -10.26 1.84 7.95
CA ALA A 89 -11.07 1.11 8.92
C ALA A 89 -10.78 -0.41 8.96
N SER A 90 -11.80 -1.28 8.77
CA SER A 90 -11.62 -2.73 8.86
C SER A 90 -10.69 -3.34 7.81
N MET A 91 -10.32 -2.62 6.74
CA MET A 91 -9.30 -3.10 5.80
C MET A 91 -7.94 -3.31 6.49
N THR A 92 -7.71 -2.69 7.66
CA THR A 92 -6.55 -2.97 8.53
C THR A 92 -6.41 -4.47 8.86
N LYS A 93 -7.51 -5.24 8.90
CA LYS A 93 -7.47 -6.68 9.18
C LYS A 93 -6.73 -7.48 8.12
N MET A 94 -6.69 -7.03 6.86
CA MET A 94 -5.93 -7.71 5.81
C MET A 94 -4.42 -7.68 6.13
N PHE A 95 -3.92 -6.54 6.60
CA PHE A 95 -2.53 -6.39 7.01
C PHE A 95 -2.21 -7.16 8.30
N ALA A 96 -3.11 -7.11 9.28
CA ALA A 96 -2.97 -7.88 10.51
C ALA A 96 -2.94 -9.39 10.23
N GLY A 97 -3.85 -9.89 9.39
CA GLY A 97 -3.89 -11.30 8.97
C GLY A 97 -2.62 -11.72 8.23
N ALA A 98 -2.15 -10.92 7.28
CA ALA A 98 -0.89 -11.18 6.58
C ALA A 98 0.30 -11.24 7.55
N SER A 99 0.35 -10.31 8.52
CA SER A 99 1.40 -10.28 9.53
C SER A 99 1.37 -11.52 10.43
N VAL A 100 0.18 -12.01 10.80
CA VAL A 100 0.03 -13.27 11.55
C VAL A 100 0.51 -14.46 10.73
N MET A 101 0.16 -14.54 9.44
CA MET A 101 0.63 -15.63 8.58
C MET A 101 2.15 -15.61 8.38
N MET A 102 2.78 -14.43 8.31
CA MET A 102 4.25 -14.34 8.32
C MET A 102 4.86 -14.95 9.60
N LEU A 103 4.24 -14.73 10.75
CA LEU A 103 4.69 -15.36 12.02
C LEU A 103 4.50 -16.88 12.02
N VAL A 104 3.48 -17.40 11.31
CA VAL A 104 3.28 -18.84 11.10
C VAL A 104 4.41 -19.40 10.23
N ASP A 105 4.72 -18.77 9.11
CA ASP A 105 5.79 -19.20 8.20
C ASP A 105 7.17 -19.19 8.89
N GLU A 106 7.40 -18.23 9.79
CA GLU A 106 8.59 -18.15 10.63
C GLU A 106 8.61 -19.16 11.80
N GLY A 107 7.54 -19.96 11.97
CA GLY A 107 7.42 -20.95 13.05
C GLY A 107 7.27 -20.34 14.45
N LYS A 108 6.93 -19.04 14.55
CA LYS A 108 6.79 -18.32 15.84
C LYS A 108 5.46 -18.60 16.53
N LEU A 109 4.43 -18.97 15.77
CA LEU A 109 3.14 -19.43 16.27
C LEU A 109 2.54 -20.46 15.30
N SER A 110 1.62 -21.27 15.79
CA SER A 110 0.75 -22.13 14.97
C SER A 110 -0.67 -21.55 14.94
N LEU A 111 -1.41 -21.78 13.85
CA LEU A 111 -2.83 -21.44 13.78
C LEU A 111 -3.67 -22.24 14.79
N ASP A 112 -3.17 -23.40 15.23
CA ASP A 112 -3.82 -24.25 16.24
C ASP A 112 -3.39 -23.91 17.67
N ASP A 113 -2.47 -22.96 17.86
CA ASP A 113 -2.09 -22.54 19.20
C ASP A 113 -3.30 -21.89 19.91
N PRO A 114 -3.62 -22.30 21.15
CA PRO A 114 -4.65 -21.60 21.90
C PRO A 114 -4.18 -20.18 22.21
N VAL A 115 -5.11 -19.21 22.17
CA VAL A 115 -4.81 -17.81 22.48
C VAL A 115 -4.15 -17.65 23.86
N SER A 116 -4.54 -18.49 24.83
CA SER A 116 -3.97 -18.52 26.18
C SER A 116 -2.47 -18.81 26.23
N LYS A 117 -1.88 -19.39 25.17
CA LYS A 117 -0.43 -19.56 25.03
C LYS A 117 0.30 -18.20 24.99
N PHE A 118 -0.33 -17.18 24.42
CA PHE A 118 0.25 -15.84 24.23
C PHE A 118 -0.36 -14.79 25.17
N PHE A 119 -1.58 -15.02 25.64
CA PHE A 119 -2.32 -14.15 26.56
C PHE A 119 -2.89 -14.99 27.72
N PRO A 120 -2.08 -15.26 28.77
CA PRO A 120 -2.43 -16.23 29.82
C PRO A 120 -3.48 -15.75 30.84
N ASP A 121 -3.87 -14.47 30.82
CA ASP A 121 -4.77 -13.83 31.78
C ASP A 121 -6.14 -13.49 31.17
#